data_AF-A0A0N1ESN6-F1
#
_entry.id   AF-A0A0N1ESN6-F1
#
_cell.length_a   1.000
_cell.length_b   1.000
_cell.length_c   1.000
_cell.angle_alpha   90.00
_cell.angle_beta   90.00
_cell.angle_gamma   90.00
#
_symmetry.space_group_name_H-M   'P 1'
#
loop_
_entity.id
_entity.type
_entity.pdbx_description
1 polymer ?
#
loop_
_entity_poly.entity_id
_entity_poly.type
_entity_poly.pdbx_seq_one_letter_code
_entity_poly.pdbx_strand_id
1 'polypeptide(L)'
;GPRGFGGPGGGRGGRMTFSLYHTWVFSDRVVLRDGQPEIDLLNGGTIGASSGGTPRHKLELQTGYSQSGLGMRLTGSWQSGTTVDGVDGYAATKLRFDDFAKFDLRLFADLGQQPKLVDKIPFLRGARVTFSVSNLLDSRQKVRDGNGDTPYAYSPYYLDPVGRAFQLTFRKLFFTAPPGGQRPSGGFRP
;
A
#
# COMPACT_ATOMS: atom_id res chain seq x y z
N GLY A 1 -1.76 12.03 -46.36
CA GLY A 1 -2.51 12.32 -45.12
C GLY A 1 -3.24 11.07 -44.68
N PRO A 2 -3.25 10.76 -43.39
CA PRO A 2 -4.53 10.75 -42.68
C PRO A 2 -4.44 11.44 -41.31
N ARG A 3 -5.44 12.29 -41.04
CA ARG A 3 -5.68 12.90 -39.73
C ARG A 3 -6.22 11.83 -38.80
N GLY A 4 -5.51 11.58 -37.70
CA GLY A 4 -5.97 10.73 -36.62
C GLY A 4 -7.22 11.31 -35.97
N PHE A 5 -8.22 10.44 -35.77
CA PHE A 5 -9.45 10.71 -35.04
C PHE A 5 -9.15 11.05 -33.58
N GLY A 6 -8.98 12.34 -33.29
CA GLY A 6 -9.11 12.88 -31.94
C GLY A 6 -10.59 13.18 -31.67
N GLY A 7 -11.27 12.27 -30.98
CA GLY A 7 -12.68 12.40 -30.64
C GLY A 7 -12.97 13.69 -29.84
N PRO A 8 -14.16 14.30 -30.01
CA PRO A 8 -14.57 15.47 -29.23
C PRO A 8 -14.96 15.02 -27.81
N GLY A 9 -14.16 15.38 -26.81
CA GLY A 9 -14.46 15.01 -25.42
C GLY A 9 -13.42 15.49 -24.41
N GLY A 10 -13.18 16.81 -24.33
CA GLY A 10 -12.45 17.45 -23.23
C GLY A 10 -13.23 17.42 -21.92
N GLY A 11 -13.57 16.21 -21.46
CA GLY A 11 -14.50 15.98 -20.36
C GLY A 11 -13.81 15.99 -19.01
N ARG A 12 -14.46 16.65 -18.06
CA ARG A 12 -14.33 16.54 -16.60
C ARG A 12 -14.57 15.10 -16.07
N GLY A 13 -13.96 14.10 -16.69
CA GLY A 13 -14.11 12.69 -16.35
C GLY A 13 -13.23 12.30 -15.18
N GLY A 14 -13.71 11.35 -14.37
CA GLY A 14 -12.90 10.74 -13.31
C GLY A 14 -11.71 9.97 -13.89
N ARG A 15 -10.60 9.95 -13.16
CA ARG A 15 -9.43 9.12 -13.44
C ARG A 15 -9.52 7.84 -12.63
N MET A 16 -9.41 6.70 -13.29
CA MET A 16 -9.30 5.38 -12.66
C MET A 16 -7.92 4.79 -12.95
N THR A 17 -7.37 4.09 -11.97
CA THR A 17 -6.14 3.29 -12.10
C THR A 17 -6.39 1.92 -11.51
N PHE A 18 -5.87 0.89 -12.15
CA PHE A 18 -5.91 -0.48 -11.67
C PHE A 18 -4.64 -1.19 -12.11
N SER A 19 -3.98 -1.86 -11.18
CA SER A 19 -2.88 -2.77 -11.44
C SER A 19 -2.97 -3.98 -10.51
N LEU A 20 -2.66 -5.15 -11.06
CA LEU A 20 -2.60 -6.41 -10.34
C LEU A 20 -1.32 -7.12 -10.79
N TYR A 21 -0.47 -7.47 -9.84
CA TYR A 21 0.76 -8.22 -10.07
C TYR A 21 0.64 -9.59 -9.43
N HIS A 22 1.06 -10.62 -10.15
CA HIS A 22 1.17 -11.99 -9.64
C HIS A 22 2.60 -12.49 -9.84
N THR A 23 3.31 -12.68 -8.72
CA THR A 23 4.65 -13.25 -8.73
C THR A 23 4.59 -14.74 -8.44
N TRP A 24 5.30 -15.51 -9.26
CA TRP A 24 5.48 -16.95 -9.12
C TRP A 24 6.94 -17.24 -8.88
N VAL A 25 7.26 -17.91 -7.78
CA VAL A 25 8.61 -18.35 -7.47
C VAL A 25 8.69 -19.85 -7.70
N PHE A 26 9.47 -20.26 -8.70
CA PHE A 26 9.62 -21.66 -9.10
C PHE A 26 10.80 -22.35 -8.44
N SER A 27 11.85 -21.60 -8.10
CA SER A 27 13.03 -22.10 -7.42
C SER A 27 13.64 -20.98 -6.58
N ASP A 28 13.94 -21.28 -5.32
CA ASP A 28 14.69 -20.40 -4.42
C ASP A 28 15.62 -21.27 -3.58
N ARG A 29 16.90 -21.29 -3.94
CA ARG A 29 17.89 -22.18 -3.34
C ARG A 29 19.13 -21.41 -2.96
N VAL A 30 19.66 -21.73 -1.78
CA VAL A 30 20.86 -21.09 -1.24
C VAL A 30 21.87 -22.15 -0.84
N VAL A 31 23.13 -21.92 -1.21
CA VAL A 31 24.28 -22.70 -0.75
C VAL A 31 25.04 -21.81 0.23
N LEU A 32 25.13 -22.21 1.50
CA LEU A 32 25.80 -21.42 2.53
C LEU A 32 27.33 -21.45 2.39
N ARG A 33 27.87 -22.55 1.85
CA ARG A 33 29.30 -22.75 1.61
C ARG A 33 29.51 -23.77 0.49
N ASP A 34 30.51 -23.52 -0.34
CA ASP A 34 30.90 -24.45 -1.41
C ASP A 34 31.09 -25.87 -0.88
N GLY A 35 30.46 -26.83 -1.55
CA GLY A 35 30.48 -28.26 -1.18
C GLY A 35 29.43 -28.69 -0.16
N GLN A 36 28.54 -27.81 0.30
CA GLN A 36 27.41 -28.18 1.16
C GLN A 36 26.11 -28.43 0.37
N PRO A 37 25.14 -29.18 0.96
CA PRO A 37 23.82 -29.35 0.36
C PRO A 37 23.10 -28.02 0.11
N GLU A 38 22.39 -27.94 -1.02
CA GLU A 38 21.51 -26.80 -1.30
C GLU A 38 20.35 -26.75 -0.30
N ILE A 39 20.06 -25.55 0.21
CA ILE A 39 18.88 -25.30 1.05
C ILE A 39 17.78 -24.76 0.15
N ASP A 40 16.66 -25.49 0.05
CA ASP A 40 15.49 -25.08 -0.73
C ASP A 40 14.51 -24.27 0.12
N LEU A 41 14.47 -22.95 -0.09
CA LEU A 41 13.65 -22.01 0.66
C LEU A 41 12.15 -22.07 0.31
N LEU A 42 11.78 -22.73 -0.80
CA LEU A 42 10.38 -22.97 -1.17
C LEU A 42 9.82 -24.25 -0.54
N ASN A 43 10.70 -25.16 -0.11
CA ASN A 43 10.36 -26.50 0.35
C ASN A 43 10.85 -26.77 1.78
N GLY A 44 10.63 -25.84 2.71
CA GLY A 44 10.91 -26.05 4.13
C GLY A 44 12.28 -25.55 4.60
N GLY A 45 13.21 -25.27 3.70
CA GLY A 45 14.50 -24.68 4.06
C GLY A 45 14.36 -23.25 4.58
N THR A 46 15.22 -22.88 5.54
CA THR A 46 15.35 -21.49 6.01
C THR A 46 16.81 -21.15 6.28
N ILE A 47 17.16 -19.89 6.04
CA ILE A 47 18.48 -19.30 6.34
C ILE A 47 18.41 -18.33 7.53
N GLY A 48 17.24 -18.17 8.15
CA GLY A 48 17.03 -17.34 9.33
C GLY A 48 15.96 -17.92 10.25
N ALA A 49 16.20 -17.85 11.56
CA ALA A 49 15.27 -18.43 12.55
C ALA A 49 13.91 -17.73 12.59
N SER A 50 13.80 -16.49 12.09
CA SER A 50 12.64 -15.60 12.34
C SER A 50 11.87 -15.19 11.07
N SER A 51 12.42 -15.36 9.89
CA SER A 51 11.67 -15.21 8.63
C SER A 51 11.17 -16.59 8.21
N GLY A 52 9.86 -16.74 7.95
CA GLY A 52 9.34 -17.95 7.33
C GLY A 52 10.00 -18.26 5.99
N GLY A 53 9.67 -19.42 5.41
CA GLY A 53 10.12 -19.78 4.06
C GLY A 53 9.62 -18.81 2.98
N THR A 54 10.09 -18.97 1.74
CA THR A 54 9.73 -18.10 0.62
C THR A 54 8.32 -18.42 0.09
N PRO A 55 7.38 -17.45 0.04
CA PRO A 55 6.06 -17.69 -0.56
C PRO A 55 6.15 -17.93 -2.06
N ARG A 56 5.56 -19.03 -2.53
CA ARG A 56 5.50 -19.39 -3.96
C ARG A 56 4.67 -18.42 -4.79
N HIS A 57 3.58 -17.92 -4.20
CA HIS A 57 2.69 -16.99 -4.88
C HIS A 57 2.53 -15.71 -4.06
N LYS A 58 2.68 -14.57 -4.74
CA LYS A 58 2.40 -13.26 -4.18
C LYS A 58 1.50 -12.49 -5.12
N LEU A 59 0.49 -11.82 -4.57
CA LEU A 59 -0.41 -10.96 -5.31
C LEU A 59 -0.31 -9.54 -4.74
N GLU A 60 -0.19 -8.56 -5.62
CA GLU A 60 -0.22 -7.14 -5.26
C GLU A 60 -1.27 -6.43 -6.09
N LEU A 61 -2.24 -5.82 -5.41
CA LEU A 61 -3.32 -5.06 -6.00
C LEU A 61 -3.12 -3.57 -5.71
N GLN A 62 -3.25 -2.73 -6.73
CA GLN A 62 -3.40 -1.29 -6.54
C GLN A 62 -4.55 -0.78 -7.38
N THR A 63 -5.52 -0.16 -6.75
CA THR A 63 -6.62 0.50 -7.46
C THR A 63 -6.84 1.90 -6.90
N GLY A 64 -7.29 2.79 -7.76
CA GLY A 64 -7.55 4.16 -7.41
C GLY A 64 -8.59 4.78 -8.33
N TYR A 65 -9.37 5.68 -7.77
CA TYR A 65 -10.34 6.46 -8.50
C TYR A 65 -10.33 7.89 -7.96
N SER A 66 -10.37 8.88 -8.84
CA SER A 66 -10.48 10.27 -8.42
C SER A 66 -11.24 11.10 -9.44
N GLN A 67 -12.12 11.98 -8.97
CA GLN A 67 -12.83 12.93 -9.81
C GLN A 67 -13.04 14.23 -9.03
N SER A 68 -12.79 15.37 -9.69
CA SER A 68 -13.08 16.70 -9.12
C SER A 68 -12.49 16.94 -7.71
N GLY A 69 -11.27 16.44 -7.45
CA GLY A 69 -10.60 16.59 -6.16
C GLY A 69 -11.04 15.60 -5.07
N LEU A 70 -12.03 14.74 -5.33
CA LEU A 70 -12.36 13.62 -4.45
C LEU A 70 -11.71 12.36 -4.99
N GLY A 71 -11.26 11.48 -4.11
CA GLY A 71 -10.72 10.21 -4.56
C GLY A 71 -10.49 9.17 -3.48
N MET A 72 -10.17 7.99 -3.97
CA MET A 72 -9.99 6.76 -3.23
C MET A 72 -8.77 6.03 -3.80
N ARG A 73 -8.01 5.37 -2.93
CA ARG A 73 -6.97 4.41 -3.29
C ARG A 73 -7.10 3.20 -2.37
N LEU A 74 -7.08 2.01 -2.95
CA LEU A 74 -7.05 0.75 -2.24
C LEU A 74 -5.79 0.01 -2.69
N THR A 75 -4.98 -0.43 -1.74
CA THR A 75 -3.84 -1.31 -1.98
C THR A 75 -4.08 -2.63 -1.27
N GLY A 76 -3.72 -3.73 -1.90
CA GLY A 76 -3.82 -5.06 -1.32
C GLY A 76 -2.54 -5.85 -1.57
N SER A 77 -2.15 -6.65 -0.59
CA SER A 77 -1.09 -7.64 -0.73
C SER A 77 -1.58 -8.98 -0.21
N TRP A 78 -1.29 -10.07 -0.92
CA TRP A 78 -1.52 -11.42 -0.45
C TRP A 78 -0.29 -12.27 -0.74
N GLN A 79 -0.03 -13.23 0.14
CA GLN A 79 1.01 -14.22 -0.06
C GLN A 79 0.49 -15.60 0.32
N SER A 80 0.93 -16.61 -0.43
CA SER A 80 0.67 -18.01 -0.10
C SER A 80 1.36 -18.40 1.20
N GLY A 81 0.79 -19.37 1.91
CA GLY A 81 1.42 -19.95 3.08
C GLY A 81 2.77 -20.60 2.77
N THR A 82 3.60 -20.70 3.80
CA THR A 82 4.93 -21.31 3.73
C THR A 82 5.12 -22.28 4.87
N THR A 83 6.10 -23.16 4.74
CA THR A 83 6.49 -24.08 5.79
C THR A 83 7.99 -23.95 5.98
N VAL A 84 8.42 -24.02 7.22
CA VAL A 84 9.81 -24.13 7.64
C VAL A 84 9.91 -25.47 8.35
N ASP A 85 10.79 -26.33 7.86
CA ASP A 85 11.08 -27.59 8.51
C ASP A 85 11.89 -27.36 9.77
N GLY A 86 11.53 -28.12 10.80
CA GLY A 86 12.19 -28.10 12.10
C GLY A 86 13.25 -29.19 12.22
N VAL A 87 13.66 -29.45 13.45
CA VAL A 87 14.49 -30.61 13.78
C VAL A 87 13.64 -31.88 13.71
N ASP A 88 14.15 -32.89 13.00
CA ASP A 88 13.49 -34.20 12.88
C ASP A 88 13.18 -34.81 14.25
N GLY A 89 11.96 -35.33 14.38
CA GLY A 89 11.46 -35.89 15.64
C GLY A 89 10.92 -34.85 16.64
N TYR A 90 11.09 -33.55 16.38
CA TYR A 90 10.59 -32.47 17.25
C TYR A 90 9.53 -31.62 16.53
N ALA A 91 8.28 -32.07 16.58
CA ALA A 91 7.16 -31.40 15.91
C ALA A 91 7.03 -29.90 16.28
N ALA A 92 7.34 -29.53 17.53
CA ALA A 92 7.30 -28.14 18.00
C ALA A 92 8.25 -27.18 17.27
N THR A 93 9.25 -27.70 16.56
CA THR A 93 10.25 -26.89 15.86
C THR A 93 9.90 -26.65 14.38
N LYS A 94 8.96 -27.42 13.82
CA LYS A 94 8.41 -27.17 12.50
C LYS A 94 7.48 -25.98 12.57
N LEU A 95 7.51 -25.08 11.59
CA LEU A 95 6.62 -23.90 11.56
C LEU A 95 5.84 -23.85 10.25
N ARG A 96 4.54 -23.57 10.35
CA ARG A 96 3.62 -23.39 9.23
C ARG A 96 3.06 -22.00 9.28
N PHE A 97 3.36 -21.22 8.26
CA PHE A 97 2.85 -19.86 8.07
C PHE A 97 1.65 -19.95 7.15
N ASP A 98 0.47 -19.56 7.63
CA ASP A 98 -0.75 -19.55 6.81
C ASP A 98 -0.66 -18.50 5.70
N ASP A 99 -1.46 -18.65 4.65
CA ASP A 99 -1.65 -17.56 3.69
C ASP A 99 -2.41 -16.40 4.36
N PHE A 100 -2.13 -15.17 3.94
CA PHE A 100 -2.90 -14.03 4.42
C PHE A 100 -2.89 -12.87 3.41
N ALA A 101 -3.93 -12.05 3.48
CA ALA A 101 -4.07 -10.84 2.69
C ALA A 101 -4.21 -9.61 3.59
N LYS A 102 -3.49 -8.53 3.27
CA LYS A 102 -3.65 -7.21 3.87
C LYS A 102 -4.21 -6.23 2.85
N PHE A 103 -5.08 -5.33 3.30
CA PHE A 103 -5.67 -4.27 2.49
C PHE A 103 -5.59 -2.94 3.20
N ASP A 104 -5.22 -1.88 2.48
CA ASP A 104 -5.18 -0.52 2.99
C ASP A 104 -6.05 0.37 2.12
N LEU A 105 -6.89 1.18 2.77
CA LEU A 105 -7.80 2.12 2.12
C LEU A 105 -7.37 3.54 2.42
N ARG A 106 -7.39 4.41 1.41
CA ARG A 106 -7.14 5.84 1.53
C ARG A 106 -8.18 6.63 0.78
N LEU A 107 -8.95 7.45 1.48
CA LEU A 107 -9.90 8.41 0.95
C LEU A 107 -9.30 9.82 1.06
N PHE A 108 -9.49 10.65 0.04
CA PHE A 108 -9.03 12.04 0.09
C PHE A 108 -10.01 12.99 -0.57
N ALA A 109 -10.00 14.22 -0.06
CA ALA A 109 -10.77 15.34 -0.59
C ALA A 109 -9.88 16.59 -0.65
N ASP A 110 -9.54 17.03 -1.86
CA ASP A 110 -8.91 18.30 -2.17
C ASP A 110 -9.98 19.39 -2.20
N LEU A 111 -10.24 20.00 -1.04
CA LEU A 111 -11.35 20.95 -0.84
C LEU A 111 -11.20 22.23 -1.68
N GLY A 112 -9.97 22.58 -2.05
CA GLY A 112 -9.70 23.70 -2.96
C GLY A 112 -10.25 23.49 -4.39
N GLN A 113 -10.52 22.25 -4.79
CA GLN A 113 -11.11 21.89 -6.09
C GLN A 113 -12.65 21.87 -6.06
N GLN A 114 -13.26 22.34 -4.97
CA GLN A 114 -14.70 22.42 -4.77
C GLN A 114 -15.15 23.89 -4.75
N PRO A 115 -15.52 24.49 -5.89
CA PRO A 115 -15.79 25.93 -6.00
C PRO A 115 -16.85 26.41 -4.99
N LYS A 116 -18.00 25.72 -4.94
CA LYS A 116 -19.09 26.03 -4.00
C LYS A 116 -18.67 26.05 -2.53
N LEU A 117 -17.67 25.23 -2.18
CA LEU A 117 -17.19 25.09 -0.81
C LEU A 117 -16.18 26.20 -0.47
N VAL A 118 -15.28 26.51 -1.41
CA VAL A 118 -14.32 27.60 -1.29
C VAL A 118 -15.01 28.97 -1.30
N ASP A 119 -16.06 29.15 -2.09
CA ASP A 119 -16.83 30.39 -2.15
C ASP A 119 -17.50 30.70 -0.80
N LYS A 120 -18.01 29.67 -0.12
CA LYS A 120 -18.61 29.78 1.21
C LYS A 120 -17.56 29.91 2.31
N ILE A 121 -16.44 29.20 2.18
CA ILE A 121 -15.38 29.13 3.19
C ILE A 121 -14.03 29.31 2.47
N PRO A 122 -13.58 30.56 2.25
CA PRO A 122 -12.33 30.85 1.53
C PRO A 122 -11.09 30.20 2.17
N PHE A 123 -11.14 29.94 3.48
CA PHE A 123 -10.10 29.20 4.21
C PHE A 123 -9.86 27.79 3.65
N LEU A 124 -10.79 27.17 2.93
CA LEU A 124 -10.59 25.83 2.36
C LEU A 124 -9.79 25.82 1.06
N ARG A 125 -9.45 26.99 0.50
CA ARG A 125 -8.53 27.10 -0.63
C ARG A 125 -7.18 26.46 -0.30
N GLY A 126 -6.73 25.49 -1.08
CA GLY A 126 -5.48 24.77 -0.80
C GLY A 126 -5.54 23.84 0.43
N ALA A 127 -6.73 23.53 0.95
CA ALA A 127 -6.93 22.53 1.98
C ALA A 127 -7.18 21.13 1.39
N ARG A 128 -6.71 20.10 2.08
CA ARG A 128 -6.95 18.68 1.77
C ARG A 128 -7.25 17.91 3.04
N VAL A 129 -8.28 17.07 3.01
CA VAL A 129 -8.58 16.08 4.04
C VAL A 129 -8.21 14.70 3.50
N THR A 130 -7.66 13.83 4.34
CA THR A 130 -7.36 12.45 4.00
C THR A 130 -7.70 11.56 5.17
N PHE A 131 -8.47 10.51 4.90
CA PHE A 131 -8.78 9.45 5.85
C PHE A 131 -8.16 8.15 5.33
N SER A 132 -7.36 7.49 6.17
CA SER A 132 -6.71 6.23 5.83
C SER A 132 -7.09 5.16 6.85
N VAL A 133 -7.29 3.94 6.36
CA VAL A 133 -7.43 2.74 7.17
C VAL A 133 -6.34 1.78 6.73
N SER A 134 -5.41 1.48 7.63
CA SER A 134 -4.39 0.46 7.42
C SER A 134 -4.89 -0.88 7.96
N ASN A 135 -4.61 -1.96 7.22
CA ASN A 135 -5.10 -3.31 7.52
C ASN A 135 -6.63 -3.33 7.74
N LEU A 136 -7.38 -2.95 6.71
CA LEU A 136 -8.84 -2.81 6.69
C LEU A 136 -9.59 -4.03 7.25
N LEU A 137 -9.03 -5.23 7.08
CA LEU A 137 -9.63 -6.49 7.54
C LEU A 137 -9.15 -6.95 8.94
N ASP A 138 -8.24 -6.22 9.59
CA ASP A 138 -7.53 -6.65 10.82
C ASP A 138 -6.90 -8.05 10.69
N SER A 139 -6.39 -8.35 9.50
CA SER A 139 -5.70 -9.60 9.20
C SER A 139 -4.32 -9.64 9.84
N ARG A 140 -3.91 -10.80 10.34
CA ARG A 140 -2.57 -11.02 10.92
C ARG A 140 -2.04 -12.36 10.44
N GLN A 141 -0.72 -12.45 10.28
CA GLN A 141 -0.05 -13.72 9.98
C GLN A 141 -0.32 -14.70 11.12
N LYS A 142 -0.82 -15.88 10.78
CA LYS A 142 -0.95 -17.00 11.71
C LYS A 142 0.21 -17.95 11.48
N VAL A 143 0.82 -18.39 12.58
CA VAL A 143 1.90 -19.37 12.56
C VAL A 143 1.54 -20.48 13.52
N ARG A 144 1.72 -21.72 13.08
CA ARG A 144 1.51 -22.92 13.88
C ARG A 144 2.74 -23.80 13.85
N ASP A 145 3.01 -24.48 14.94
CA ASP A 145 4.03 -25.50 14.98
C ASP A 145 3.52 -26.83 14.39
N GLY A 146 4.35 -27.88 14.43
CA GLY A 146 3.94 -29.22 14.02
C GLY A 146 2.91 -29.88 14.95
N ASN A 147 2.69 -29.36 16.17
CA ASN A 147 1.64 -29.81 17.09
C ASN A 147 0.30 -29.08 16.83
N GLY A 148 0.33 -27.99 16.04
CA GLY A 148 -0.83 -27.14 15.74
C GLY A 148 -0.97 -25.92 16.66
N ASP A 149 -0.08 -25.79 17.64
CA ASP A 149 -0.03 -24.68 18.59
C ASP A 149 0.67 -23.48 17.96
N THR A 150 0.32 -22.26 18.39
CA THR A 150 1.05 -21.06 17.96
C THR A 150 2.19 -20.79 18.95
N PRO A 151 3.46 -20.89 18.55
CA PRO A 151 4.56 -20.59 19.45
C PRO A 151 4.51 -19.13 19.89
N TYR A 152 4.90 -18.85 21.14
CA TYR A 152 4.79 -17.53 21.75
C TYR A 152 5.44 -16.41 20.90
N ALA A 153 6.63 -16.68 20.34
CA ALA A 153 7.37 -15.75 19.49
C ALA A 153 6.63 -15.38 18.19
N TYR A 154 5.67 -16.19 17.76
CA TYR A 154 4.85 -15.94 16.57
C TYR A 154 3.38 -15.68 16.90
N SER A 155 3.07 -15.33 18.16
CA SER A 155 1.72 -14.92 18.51
C SER A 155 1.31 -13.69 17.66
N PRO A 156 0.07 -13.64 17.14
CA PRO A 156 -0.33 -12.59 16.19
C PRO A 156 -0.12 -11.17 16.72
N TYR A 157 -0.34 -10.94 18.02
CA TYR A 157 -0.18 -9.64 18.66
C TYR A 157 1.27 -9.28 18.94
N TYR A 158 2.19 -10.25 18.96
CA TYR A 158 3.62 -9.98 19.03
C TYR A 158 4.17 -9.60 17.66
N LEU A 159 3.69 -10.25 16.59
CA LEU A 159 4.10 -9.96 15.21
C LEU A 159 3.49 -8.66 14.66
N ASP A 160 2.23 -8.38 14.99
CA ASP A 160 1.50 -7.18 14.53
C ASP A 160 0.66 -6.60 15.69
N PRO A 161 1.31 -5.86 16.61
CA PRO A 161 0.64 -5.32 17.81
C PRO A 161 -0.40 -4.26 17.48
N VAL A 162 -0.26 -3.57 16.34
CA VAL A 162 -1.17 -2.50 15.93
C VAL A 162 -2.42 -3.09 15.25
N GLY A 163 -2.24 -4.03 14.33
CA GLY A 163 -3.34 -4.55 13.50
C GLY A 163 -3.96 -3.45 12.65
N ARG A 164 -5.26 -3.21 12.82
CA ARG A 164 -6.00 -2.14 12.12
C ARG A 164 -5.73 -0.77 12.73
N ALA A 165 -5.35 0.19 11.89
CA ALA A 165 -5.14 1.57 12.30
C ALA A 165 -5.97 2.55 11.46
N PHE A 166 -6.42 3.62 12.09
CA PHE A 166 -7.17 4.70 11.45
C PHE A 166 -6.36 6.00 11.55
N GLN A 167 -6.30 6.75 10.44
CA GLN A 167 -5.60 8.03 10.41
C GLN A 167 -6.46 9.08 9.71
N LEU A 168 -6.65 10.22 10.36
CA LEU A 168 -7.24 11.41 9.78
C LEU A 168 -6.19 12.51 9.68
N THR A 169 -5.98 13.03 8.48
CA THR A 169 -5.00 14.08 8.20
C THR A 169 -5.70 15.27 7.54
N PHE A 170 -5.47 16.46 8.08
CA PHE A 170 -5.81 17.73 7.45
C PHE A 170 -4.53 18.45 7.03
N ARG A 171 -4.45 18.87 5.77
CA ARG A 171 -3.32 19.64 5.22
C ARG A 171 -3.83 20.96 4.66
N LYS A 172 -3.13 22.05 4.97
CA LYS A 172 -3.43 23.40 4.48
C LYS A 172 -2.19 24.04 3.85
N LEU A 173 -2.32 24.50 2.62
CA LEU A 173 -1.32 25.34 1.97
C LEU A 173 -1.68 26.81 2.17
N PHE A 174 -0.69 27.61 2.58
CA PHE A 174 -0.78 29.05 2.69
C PHE A 174 -0.06 29.69 1.52
N PHE A 175 -0.66 30.69 0.91
CA PHE A 175 -0.07 31.43 -0.21
C PHE A 175 0.21 32.85 0.28
N THR A 176 1.45 33.32 0.12
CA THR A 176 1.77 34.74 0.25
C THR A 176 1.24 35.44 -1.00
N ALA A 177 0.58 36.60 -0.83
CA ALA A 177 0.20 37.42 -1.98
C ALA A 177 1.48 37.75 -2.80
N PRO A 178 1.40 37.81 -4.15
CA PRO A 178 2.49 38.36 -4.94
C PRO A 178 2.89 39.74 -4.39
N PRO A 179 4.18 40.13 -4.39
CA PRO A 179 4.56 41.51 -4.09
C PRO A 179 3.72 42.44 -4.96
N GLY A 180 3.05 43.41 -4.35
CA GLY A 180 2.16 44.33 -5.05
C GLY A 180 2.86 44.92 -6.26
N GLY A 181 2.33 44.65 -7.46
CA GLY A 181 2.86 45.19 -8.70
C GLY A 181 2.94 46.71 -8.62
N GLN A 182 4.10 47.25 -9.01
CA GLN A 182 4.30 48.69 -9.22
C GLN A 182 3.14 49.22 -10.06
N ARG A 183 2.44 50.23 -9.54
CA ARG A 183 1.42 50.97 -10.28
C ARG A 183 2.06 51.44 -11.58
N PRO A 184 1.41 51.30 -12.76
CA PRO A 184 1.90 51.98 -13.95
C PRO A 184 1.92 53.47 -13.63
N SER A 185 3.12 54.06 -13.60
CA SER A 185 3.33 55.49 -13.48
C SER A 185 2.53 56.15 -14.60
N GLY A 186 1.43 56.79 -14.23
CA GLY A 186 0.61 57.57 -15.15
C GLY A 186 1.49 58.59 -15.83
N GLY A 187 1.72 58.39 -17.13
CA GLY A 187 2.39 59.37 -17.98
C GLY A 187 1.52 60.62 -18.03
N PHE A 188 1.98 61.67 -17.37
CA PHE A 188 1.48 63.02 -17.49
C PHE A 188 1.69 63.50 -18.94
N ARG A 189 0.61 63.86 -19.63
CA ARG A 189 0.64 64.57 -20.91
C ARG A 189 0.18 66.01 -20.67
N PRO A 190 1.03 67.02 -20.92
CA PRO A 190 0.59 68.29 -21.49
C PRO A 190 0.52 68.21 -23.02
#